data_AF-A0A965NXG1-F1
#
_entry.id   AF-A0A965NXG1-F1
#
_cell.length_a   1.000
_cell.length_b   1.000
_cell.length_c   1.000
_cell.angle_alpha   90.00
_cell.angle_beta   90.00
_cell.angle_gamma   90.00
#
_symmetry.space_group_name_H-M   'P 1'
#
loop_
_entity.id
_entity.type
_entity.pdbx_description
1 polymer ?
#
loop_
_entity_poly.entity_id
_entity_poly.type
_entity_poly.pdbx_seq_one_letter_code
_entity_poly.pdbx_strand_id
1 'polypeptide(L)'
;MKKRMLAALVGLSVGVLVVHDIPLASYLRKVETDRYITGLERDSFILVESAHEAIEEPSSLHKLQLQDDLNKYVANGDATVLVTDRQGLAIAATSSDILPGDDFSTRPEIEQALQGKVASGRRYSNTLPIKSSEFANDSNADPTDLDLVNSLERKIANVLSQKHPIIPIVINGAECKSIDFESGIDPNDNGKIWYQYAVATEKEVEVAVKTAKSAVENWNSLGAAARAKLLQRCAEVMNEQRLDSIAIMTRDAGKTFAESDPEVSEAIDFANFYAVKAANANFDSDSTPTGVVVVVPPWNFPYSIPAGGILAALAAGNSVIFKSAPETVATSWKLVNQIWQAGISKEVLQFVSTRDD
;
A
#
# COMPACT_ATOMS: atom_id res chain seq x y z
N MET A 1 26.27 -33.60 17.57
CA MET A 1 24.84 -33.95 17.73
C MET A 1 23.89 -32.84 17.24
N LYS A 2 24.04 -31.58 17.66
CA LYS A 2 23.13 -30.47 17.28
C LYS A 2 22.87 -30.30 15.77
N LYS A 3 23.91 -30.34 14.92
CA LYS A 3 23.76 -30.21 13.45
C LYS A 3 22.93 -31.32 12.80
N ARG A 4 23.02 -32.56 13.32
CA ARG A 4 22.25 -33.71 12.80
C ARG A 4 20.79 -33.62 13.21
N MET A 5 20.51 -33.12 14.42
CA MET A 5 19.16 -32.90 14.92
C MET A 5 18.46 -31.76 14.16
N LEU A 6 19.19 -30.67 13.90
CA LEU A 6 18.69 -29.55 13.09
C LEU A 6 18.38 -30.00 11.65
N ALA A 7 19.29 -30.75 11.02
CA ALA A 7 19.05 -31.30 9.69
C ALA A 7 17.83 -32.24 9.63
N ALA A 8 17.60 -33.04 10.68
CA ALA A 8 16.43 -33.90 10.77
C ALA A 8 15.12 -33.10 10.91
N LEU A 9 15.12 -32.04 11.74
CA LEU A 9 13.96 -31.15 11.90
C LEU A 9 13.63 -30.38 10.62
N VAL A 10 14.64 -29.84 9.94
CA VAL A 10 14.46 -29.16 8.65
C VAL A 10 13.96 -30.16 7.60
N GLY A 11 14.55 -31.36 7.53
CA GLY A 11 14.12 -32.39 6.60
C GLY A 11 12.67 -32.85 6.82
N LEU A 12 12.25 -32.99 8.09
CA LEU A 12 10.86 -33.30 8.45
C LEU A 12 9.92 -32.16 8.01
N SER A 13 10.28 -30.91 8.31
CA SER A 13 9.46 -29.74 7.99
C SER A 13 9.29 -29.56 6.47
N VAL A 14 10.38 -29.70 5.71
CA VAL A 14 10.34 -29.73 4.25
C VAL A 14 9.50 -30.90 3.75
N GLY A 15 9.62 -32.07 4.37
CA GLY A 15 8.80 -33.23 4.05
C GLY A 15 7.31 -32.97 4.23
N VAL A 16 6.90 -32.36 5.34
CA VAL A 16 5.49 -32.00 5.60
C VAL A 16 5.00 -30.97 4.58
N LEU A 17 5.78 -29.92 4.31
CA LEU A 17 5.41 -28.89 3.33
C LEU A 17 5.20 -29.48 1.93
N VAL A 18 6.13 -30.30 1.46
CA VAL A 18 6.10 -30.87 0.11
C VAL A 18 5.02 -31.93 -0.04
N VAL A 19 4.82 -32.78 0.97
CA VAL A 19 3.91 -33.93 0.87
C VAL A 19 2.47 -33.56 1.25
N HIS A 20 2.26 -32.59 2.13
CA HIS A 20 0.96 -32.29 2.69
C HIS A 20 0.52 -30.85 2.39
N ASP A 21 1.25 -29.85 2.86
CA ASP A 21 0.72 -28.48 2.90
C ASP A 21 0.60 -27.86 1.50
N ILE A 22 1.60 -28.02 0.63
CA ILE A 22 1.55 -27.52 -0.75
C ILE A 22 0.45 -28.22 -1.56
N PRO A 23 0.34 -29.57 -1.56
CA PRO A 23 -0.77 -30.26 -2.22
C PRO A 23 -2.15 -29.86 -1.69
N LEU A 24 -2.30 -29.75 -0.37
CA LEU A 24 -3.55 -29.36 0.26
C LEU A 24 -3.95 -27.92 -0.10
N ALA A 25 -3.01 -26.97 -0.03
CA ALA A 25 -3.24 -25.58 -0.42
C ALA A 25 -3.63 -25.48 -1.91
N SER A 26 -2.94 -26.22 -2.78
CA SER A 26 -3.26 -26.28 -4.21
C SER A 26 -4.68 -26.85 -4.45
N TYR A 27 -5.04 -27.91 -3.74
CA TYR A 27 -6.38 -28.50 -3.82
C TYR A 27 -7.47 -27.55 -3.32
N LEU A 28 -7.29 -26.94 -2.14
CA LEU A 28 -8.25 -25.98 -1.58
C LEU A 28 -8.39 -24.75 -2.49
N ARG A 29 -7.30 -24.22 -3.01
CA ARG A 29 -7.32 -23.13 -4.00
C ARG A 29 -8.12 -23.51 -5.24
N LYS A 30 -7.95 -24.74 -5.73
CA LYS A 30 -8.70 -25.24 -6.87
C LYS A 30 -10.20 -25.33 -6.56
N VAL A 31 -10.56 -25.95 -5.44
CA VAL A 31 -11.97 -26.08 -5.01
C VAL A 31 -12.64 -24.70 -4.84
N GLU A 32 -11.97 -23.78 -4.17
CA GLU A 32 -12.49 -22.42 -3.98
C GLU A 32 -12.64 -21.69 -5.31
N THR A 33 -11.68 -21.83 -6.21
CA THR A 33 -11.82 -21.25 -7.55
C THR A 33 -13.00 -21.86 -8.29
N ASP A 34 -13.09 -23.19 -8.34
CA ASP A 34 -14.14 -23.88 -9.08
C ASP A 34 -15.52 -23.46 -8.54
N ARG A 35 -15.64 -23.24 -7.21
CA ARG A 35 -16.82 -22.67 -6.56
C ARG A 35 -17.12 -21.25 -7.06
N TYR A 36 -16.14 -20.35 -7.10
CA TYR A 36 -16.34 -18.99 -7.60
C TYR A 36 -16.70 -18.96 -9.08
N ILE A 37 -16.00 -19.74 -9.92
CA ILE A 37 -16.29 -19.83 -11.36
C ILE A 37 -17.71 -20.33 -11.56
N THR A 38 -18.11 -21.40 -10.88
CA THR A 38 -19.47 -21.95 -11.00
C THR A 38 -20.54 -20.93 -10.56
N GLY A 39 -20.25 -20.17 -9.49
CA GLY A 39 -21.12 -19.09 -9.04
C GLY A 39 -21.27 -17.99 -10.09
N LEU A 40 -20.15 -17.52 -10.63
CA LEU A 40 -20.13 -16.49 -11.68
C LEU A 40 -20.80 -16.97 -12.98
N GLU A 41 -20.58 -18.21 -13.38
CA GLU A 41 -21.26 -18.81 -14.55
C GLU A 41 -22.77 -18.82 -14.35
N ARG A 42 -23.25 -19.33 -13.21
CA ARG A 42 -24.67 -19.33 -12.87
C ARG A 42 -25.26 -17.92 -12.91
N ASP A 43 -24.58 -16.96 -12.28
CA ASP A 43 -25.06 -15.58 -12.21
C ASP A 43 -25.04 -14.90 -13.59
N SER A 44 -24.02 -15.20 -14.42
CA SER A 44 -23.96 -14.71 -15.80
C SER A 44 -25.12 -15.19 -16.66
N PHE A 45 -25.58 -16.44 -16.49
CA PHE A 45 -26.78 -16.93 -17.18
C PHE A 45 -28.03 -16.12 -16.81
N ILE A 46 -28.17 -15.73 -15.54
CA ILE A 46 -29.30 -14.90 -15.08
C ILE A 46 -29.20 -13.49 -15.69
N LEU A 47 -28.00 -12.91 -15.73
CA LEU A 47 -27.79 -11.58 -16.29
C LEU A 47 -27.96 -11.55 -17.82
N VAL A 48 -27.64 -12.64 -18.51
CA VAL A 48 -27.88 -12.78 -19.96
C VAL A 48 -29.37 -12.76 -20.28
N GLU A 49 -30.22 -13.35 -19.43
CA GLU A 49 -31.68 -13.28 -19.60
C GLU A 49 -32.17 -11.83 -19.57
N SER A 50 -31.64 -11.02 -18.63
CA SER A 50 -31.96 -9.59 -18.54
C SER A 50 -31.36 -8.77 -19.71
N ALA A 51 -30.21 -9.18 -20.24
CA ALA A 51 -29.57 -8.53 -21.37
C ALA A 51 -30.21 -8.86 -22.73
N HIS A 52 -30.94 -9.97 -22.82
CA HIS A 52 -31.51 -10.48 -24.07
C HIS A 52 -32.40 -9.44 -24.76
N GLU A 53 -33.32 -8.81 -24.02
CA GLU A 53 -34.24 -7.80 -24.56
C GLU A 53 -33.51 -6.54 -25.03
N ALA A 54 -32.44 -6.14 -24.34
CA ALA A 54 -31.63 -4.98 -24.72
C ALA A 54 -30.75 -5.22 -25.95
N ILE A 55 -30.39 -6.49 -26.23
CA ILE A 55 -29.59 -6.90 -27.37
C ILE A 55 -30.45 -7.12 -28.63
N GLU A 56 -31.56 -7.84 -28.51
CA GLU A 56 -32.41 -8.19 -29.66
C GLU A 56 -33.32 -7.02 -30.08
N GLU A 57 -33.82 -6.23 -29.12
CA GLU A 57 -34.67 -5.05 -29.37
C GLU A 57 -34.08 -3.79 -28.71
N PRO A 58 -33.03 -3.19 -29.28
CA PRO A 58 -32.31 -2.08 -28.64
C PRO A 58 -33.18 -0.82 -28.56
N SER A 59 -33.84 -0.64 -27.42
CA SER A 59 -34.60 0.55 -27.03
C SER A 59 -33.95 1.25 -25.84
N SER A 60 -34.19 2.56 -25.69
CA SER A 60 -33.71 3.30 -24.52
C SER A 60 -34.27 2.75 -23.21
N LEU A 61 -35.49 2.19 -23.25
CA LEU A 61 -36.13 1.57 -22.09
C LEU A 61 -35.41 0.28 -21.68
N HIS A 62 -35.15 -0.63 -22.62
CA HIS A 62 -34.48 -1.91 -22.33
C HIS A 62 -33.04 -1.70 -21.85
N LYS A 63 -32.32 -0.70 -22.39
CA LYS A 63 -30.97 -0.35 -21.90
C LYS A 63 -30.96 0.18 -20.47
N LEU A 64 -31.94 1.01 -20.11
CA LEU A 64 -32.10 1.51 -18.74
C LEU A 64 -32.42 0.36 -17.77
N GLN A 65 -33.31 -0.53 -18.16
CA GLN A 65 -33.69 -1.68 -17.34
C GLN A 65 -32.53 -2.65 -17.12
N LEU A 66 -31.77 -2.96 -18.18
CA LEU A 66 -30.53 -3.72 -18.07
C LEU A 66 -29.55 -3.07 -17.09
N GLN A 67 -29.31 -1.75 -17.21
CA GLN A 67 -28.40 -1.05 -16.33
C GLN A 67 -28.85 -1.10 -14.86
N ASP A 68 -30.15 -0.95 -14.59
CA ASP A 68 -30.71 -1.07 -13.24
C ASP A 68 -30.51 -2.46 -12.64
N ASP A 69 -30.70 -3.52 -13.44
CA ASP A 69 -30.51 -4.90 -12.98
C ASP A 69 -29.03 -5.22 -12.75
N LEU A 70 -28.14 -4.70 -13.60
CA LEU A 70 -26.69 -4.76 -13.36
C LEU A 70 -26.31 -4.05 -12.05
N ASN A 71 -26.85 -2.85 -11.82
CA ASN A 71 -26.57 -2.07 -10.60
C ASN A 71 -27.07 -2.79 -9.34
N LYS A 72 -28.24 -3.44 -9.37
CA LYS A 72 -28.74 -4.25 -8.25
C LYS A 72 -27.86 -5.47 -7.97
N TYR A 73 -27.31 -6.09 -9.02
CA TYR A 73 -26.41 -7.22 -8.88
C TYR A 73 -25.13 -6.81 -8.14
N VAL A 74 -24.50 -5.71 -8.55
CA VAL A 74 -23.25 -5.22 -7.92
C VAL A 74 -23.48 -4.50 -6.59
N ALA A 75 -24.70 -4.08 -6.27
CA ALA A 75 -25.00 -3.53 -4.94
C ALA A 75 -24.77 -4.54 -3.80
N ASN A 76 -24.74 -5.85 -4.11
CA ASN A 76 -24.55 -6.92 -3.13
C ASN A 76 -23.15 -7.58 -3.17
N GLY A 77 -22.20 -7.04 -3.93
CA GLY A 77 -20.82 -7.55 -3.97
C GLY A 77 -19.89 -6.81 -4.93
N ASP A 78 -18.59 -7.06 -4.84
CA ASP A 78 -17.54 -6.30 -5.56
C ASP A 78 -17.34 -6.69 -7.04
N ALA A 79 -18.34 -7.29 -7.67
CA ALA A 79 -18.25 -7.69 -9.08
C ALA A 79 -18.32 -6.46 -9.99
N THR A 80 -17.57 -6.47 -11.10
CA THR A 80 -17.83 -5.58 -12.23
C THR A 80 -18.49 -6.38 -13.34
N VAL A 81 -19.63 -5.92 -13.83
CA VAL A 81 -20.32 -6.56 -14.95
C VAL A 81 -20.13 -5.70 -16.20
N LEU A 82 -19.78 -6.37 -17.30
CA LEU A 82 -19.72 -5.83 -18.64
C LEU A 82 -20.59 -6.71 -19.53
N VAL A 83 -21.47 -6.08 -20.29
CA VAL A 83 -22.27 -6.73 -21.32
C VAL A 83 -21.83 -6.18 -22.67
N THR A 84 -21.52 -7.07 -23.62
CA THR A 84 -21.13 -6.70 -24.99
C THR A 84 -22.11 -7.23 -26.03
N ASP A 85 -22.15 -6.60 -27.20
CA ASP A 85 -22.85 -7.12 -28.36
C ASP A 85 -22.06 -8.24 -29.09
N ARG A 86 -22.58 -8.71 -30.24
CA ARG A 86 -21.95 -9.75 -31.07
C ARG A 86 -20.68 -9.28 -31.79
N GLN A 87 -20.37 -7.99 -31.73
CA GLN A 87 -19.14 -7.41 -32.25
C GLN A 87 -18.10 -7.23 -31.14
N GLY A 88 -18.45 -7.50 -29.88
CA GLY A 88 -17.59 -7.31 -28.72
C GLY A 88 -17.58 -5.86 -28.21
N LEU A 89 -18.53 -5.03 -28.64
CA LEU A 89 -18.66 -3.64 -28.18
C LEU A 89 -19.50 -3.57 -26.91
N ALA A 90 -19.09 -2.75 -25.95
CA ALA A 90 -19.81 -2.57 -24.69
C ALA A 90 -21.21 -1.97 -24.93
N ILE A 91 -22.24 -2.60 -24.35
CA ILE A 91 -23.62 -2.10 -24.37
C ILE A 91 -24.08 -1.59 -23.01
N ALA A 92 -23.56 -2.18 -21.93
CA ALA A 92 -23.81 -1.79 -20.56
C ALA A 92 -22.63 -2.23 -19.68
N ALA A 93 -22.30 -1.44 -18.67
CA ALA A 93 -21.25 -1.75 -17.72
C ALA A 93 -21.58 -1.15 -16.35
N THR A 94 -21.14 -1.80 -15.27
CA THR A 94 -21.25 -1.23 -13.92
C THR A 94 -20.09 -0.31 -13.57
N SER A 95 -18.99 -0.38 -14.32
CA SER A 95 -17.87 0.55 -14.18
C SER A 95 -18.14 1.84 -14.95
N SER A 96 -17.99 2.99 -14.28
CA SER A 96 -18.14 4.32 -14.89
C SER A 96 -17.04 4.67 -15.91
N ASP A 97 -15.93 3.92 -15.92
CA ASP A 97 -14.83 4.11 -16.87
C ASP A 97 -15.05 3.38 -18.20
N ILE A 98 -16.06 2.50 -18.29
CA ILE A 98 -16.41 1.78 -19.51
C ILE A 98 -17.62 2.46 -20.14
N LEU A 99 -17.44 2.96 -21.36
CA LEU A 99 -18.48 3.65 -22.10
C LEU A 99 -19.16 2.71 -23.11
N PRO A 100 -20.46 2.88 -23.37
CA PRO A 100 -21.11 2.17 -24.47
C PRO A 100 -20.38 2.42 -25.80
N GLY A 101 -20.02 1.35 -26.50
CA GLY A 101 -19.24 1.37 -27.74
C GLY A 101 -17.75 1.10 -27.59
N ASP A 102 -17.21 1.01 -26.37
CA ASP A 102 -15.83 0.57 -26.14
C ASP A 102 -15.62 -0.86 -26.66
N ASP A 103 -14.48 -1.13 -27.28
CA ASP A 103 -14.19 -2.41 -27.94
C ASP A 103 -13.44 -3.38 -27.01
N PHE A 104 -14.07 -4.53 -26.76
CA PHE A 104 -13.54 -5.62 -25.96
C PHE A 104 -13.34 -6.92 -26.75
N SER A 105 -13.56 -6.91 -28.08
CA SER A 105 -13.49 -8.08 -28.96
C SER A 105 -12.13 -8.80 -28.92
N THR A 106 -11.06 -8.06 -28.62
CA THR A 106 -9.69 -8.58 -28.51
C THR A 106 -9.39 -9.27 -27.18
N ARG A 107 -10.33 -9.27 -26.22
CA ARG A 107 -10.15 -10.00 -24.96
C ARG A 107 -10.32 -11.50 -25.22
N PRO A 108 -9.36 -12.37 -24.83
CA PRO A 108 -9.42 -13.79 -25.14
C PRO A 108 -10.70 -14.49 -24.68
N GLU A 109 -11.22 -14.13 -23.51
CA GLU A 109 -12.50 -14.64 -22.99
C GLU A 109 -13.71 -14.20 -23.83
N ILE A 110 -13.71 -12.97 -24.34
CA ILE A 110 -14.79 -12.44 -25.18
C ILE A 110 -14.65 -12.99 -26.60
N GLU A 111 -13.44 -13.04 -27.16
CA GLU A 111 -13.16 -13.65 -28.46
C GLU A 111 -13.66 -15.10 -28.52
N GLN A 112 -13.42 -15.89 -27.47
CA GLN A 112 -13.93 -17.25 -27.36
C GLN A 112 -15.45 -17.30 -27.19
N ALA A 113 -16.02 -16.40 -26.38
CA ALA A 113 -17.47 -16.28 -26.20
C ALA A 113 -18.20 -15.92 -27.51
N LEU A 114 -17.63 -15.03 -28.32
CA LEU A 114 -18.14 -14.63 -29.62
C LEU A 114 -18.13 -15.79 -30.65
N GLN A 115 -17.31 -16.82 -30.42
CA GLN A 115 -17.33 -18.07 -31.20
C GLN A 115 -18.39 -19.07 -30.72
N GLY A 116 -19.26 -18.67 -29.78
CA GLY A 116 -20.32 -19.50 -29.24
C GLY A 116 -19.86 -20.51 -28.19
N LYS A 117 -18.67 -20.32 -27.59
CA LYS A 117 -18.15 -21.15 -26.51
C LYS A 117 -18.26 -20.41 -25.20
N VAL A 118 -18.88 -21.00 -24.19
CA VAL A 118 -18.77 -20.47 -22.81
C VAL A 118 -17.28 -20.44 -22.45
N ALA A 119 -16.79 -19.25 -22.11
CA ALA A 119 -15.39 -19.02 -21.85
C ALA A 119 -15.23 -18.33 -20.50
N SER A 120 -14.37 -18.90 -19.66
CA SER A 120 -13.94 -18.29 -18.40
C SER A 120 -12.42 -18.11 -18.46
N GLY A 121 -11.93 -16.96 -18.02
CA GLY A 121 -10.51 -16.63 -18.01
C GLY A 121 -10.08 -16.01 -16.71
N ARG A 122 -8.77 -16.07 -16.42
CA ARG A 122 -8.15 -15.27 -15.36
C ARG A 122 -7.14 -14.33 -16.00
N ARG A 123 -7.19 -13.07 -15.60
CA ARG A 123 -6.20 -12.05 -15.95
C ARG A 123 -5.93 -11.17 -14.75
N TYR A 124 -4.68 -10.78 -14.57
CA TYR A 124 -4.37 -9.63 -13.74
C TYR A 124 -4.85 -8.38 -14.49
N SER A 125 -5.76 -7.62 -13.88
CA SER A 125 -6.38 -6.46 -14.51
C SER A 125 -5.87 -5.18 -13.86
N ASN A 126 -5.15 -4.36 -14.62
CA ASN A 126 -4.83 -2.97 -14.23
C ASN A 126 -5.91 -1.98 -14.69
N THR A 127 -6.99 -2.47 -15.32
CA THR A 127 -8.00 -1.65 -16.03
C THR A 127 -9.33 -1.53 -15.27
N LEU A 128 -9.45 -2.15 -14.09
CA LEU A 128 -10.60 -1.98 -13.21
C LEU A 128 -10.09 -1.38 -11.91
N PRO A 129 -10.25 -0.07 -11.67
CA PRO A 129 -9.96 0.48 -10.36
C PRO A 129 -10.99 -0.11 -9.40
N ILE A 130 -10.56 -0.94 -8.46
CA ILE A 130 -11.34 -1.24 -7.26
C ILE A 130 -11.37 0.07 -6.46
N LYS A 131 -12.28 0.96 -6.81
CA LYS A 131 -12.64 2.11 -5.99
C LYS A 131 -13.85 1.71 -5.18
N SER A 132 -13.63 0.93 -4.11
CA SER A 132 -14.58 1.01 -3.01
C SER A 132 -14.44 2.41 -2.40
N SER A 133 -15.55 3.11 -2.24
CA SER A 133 -15.62 4.30 -1.37
C SER A 133 -15.38 3.96 0.11
N GLU A 134 -15.31 2.66 0.42
CA GLU A 134 -14.98 2.12 1.72
C GLU A 134 -13.51 1.72 1.78
N PHE A 135 -12.88 2.07 2.90
CA PHE A 135 -11.52 1.65 3.20
C PHE A 135 -11.46 0.12 3.34
N ALA A 136 -10.47 -0.49 2.68
CA ALA A 136 -10.09 -1.88 2.84
C ALA A 136 -8.60 -1.95 3.13
N ASN A 137 -8.19 -2.93 3.94
CA ASN A 137 -6.79 -3.15 4.26
C ASN A 137 -6.01 -3.61 3.01
N ASP A 138 -4.80 -3.11 2.86
CA ASP A 138 -3.86 -3.50 1.81
C ASP A 138 -3.44 -4.95 2.00
N SER A 139 -3.32 -5.67 0.89
CA SER A 139 -2.89 -7.07 0.95
C SER A 139 -1.40 -7.16 1.22
N ASN A 140 -1.01 -8.10 2.07
CA ASN A 140 0.39 -8.48 2.23
C ASN A 140 0.95 -9.03 0.92
N ALA A 141 2.26 -8.87 0.72
CA ALA A 141 2.96 -9.48 -0.40
C ALA A 141 2.87 -11.01 -0.33
N ASP A 142 2.76 -11.66 -1.49
CA ASP A 142 2.71 -13.11 -1.59
C ASP A 142 4.13 -13.71 -1.53
N PRO A 143 4.53 -14.38 -0.42
CA PRO A 143 5.85 -15.00 -0.32
C PRO A 143 6.00 -16.24 -1.22
N THR A 144 4.92 -16.72 -1.86
CA THR A 144 4.98 -17.82 -2.82
C THR A 144 5.33 -17.37 -4.24
N ASP A 145 5.33 -16.05 -4.50
CA ASP A 145 5.80 -15.46 -5.75
C ASP A 145 7.34 -15.43 -5.79
N LEU A 146 7.91 -16.27 -6.65
CA LEU A 146 9.36 -16.38 -6.82
C LEU A 146 9.99 -15.08 -7.37
N ASP A 147 9.29 -14.31 -8.18
CA ASP A 147 9.84 -13.05 -8.72
C ASP A 147 9.95 -11.99 -7.63
N LEU A 148 8.98 -11.97 -6.72
CA LEU A 148 9.01 -11.15 -5.52
C LEU A 148 10.17 -11.56 -4.60
N VAL A 149 10.29 -12.87 -4.30
CA VAL A 149 11.38 -13.40 -3.46
C VAL A 149 12.75 -13.06 -4.05
N ASN A 150 12.96 -13.33 -5.35
CA ASN A 150 14.21 -13.00 -6.04
C ASN A 150 14.51 -11.50 -6.02
N SER A 151 13.47 -10.65 -6.12
CA SER A 151 13.61 -9.20 -6.04
C SER A 151 14.00 -8.76 -4.63
N LEU A 152 13.36 -9.30 -3.60
CA LEU A 152 13.66 -9.01 -2.22
C LEU A 152 15.10 -9.42 -1.87
N GLU A 153 15.56 -10.60 -2.29
CA GLU A 153 16.94 -11.05 -2.08
C GLU A 153 17.95 -10.05 -2.66
N ARG A 154 17.69 -9.51 -3.87
CA ARG A 154 18.53 -8.47 -4.47
C ARG A 154 18.52 -7.17 -3.67
N LYS A 155 17.35 -6.76 -3.15
CA LYS A 155 17.22 -5.55 -2.31
C LYS A 155 17.98 -5.71 -0.99
N ILE A 156 17.84 -6.85 -0.32
CA ILE A 156 18.59 -7.19 0.90
C ILE A 156 20.09 -7.20 0.62
N ALA A 157 20.54 -7.85 -0.46
CA ALA A 157 21.95 -7.86 -0.84
C ALA A 157 22.50 -6.44 -1.10
N ASN A 158 21.72 -5.57 -1.74
CA ASN A 158 22.08 -4.17 -1.92
C ASN A 158 22.23 -3.47 -0.56
N VAL A 159 21.22 -3.55 0.31
CA VAL A 159 21.25 -2.94 1.65
C VAL A 159 22.44 -3.43 2.45
N LEU A 160 22.76 -4.73 2.43
CA LEU A 160 23.93 -5.32 3.10
C LEU A 160 25.27 -4.82 2.52
N SER A 161 25.32 -4.51 1.22
CA SER A 161 26.53 -3.99 0.56
C SER A 161 26.83 -2.52 0.89
N GLN A 162 25.83 -1.76 1.36
CA GLN A 162 26.00 -0.36 1.73
C GLN A 162 26.91 -0.26 2.97
N LYS A 163 27.92 0.59 2.87
CA LYS A 163 28.90 0.82 3.93
C LYS A 163 28.70 2.19 4.55
N HIS A 164 28.40 2.22 5.85
CA HIS A 164 28.41 3.43 6.68
C HIS A 164 27.69 4.64 6.05
N PRO A 165 26.40 4.51 5.64
CA PRO A 165 25.67 5.68 5.19
C PRO A 165 25.55 6.69 6.33
N ILE A 166 25.50 7.98 5.96
CA ILE A 166 25.31 9.08 6.91
C ILE A 166 23.89 9.59 6.72
N ILE A 167 23.09 9.50 7.77
CA ILE A 167 21.71 9.97 7.81
C ILE A 167 21.69 11.40 8.40
N PRO A 168 21.25 12.42 7.65
CA PRO A 168 21.17 13.78 8.15
C PRO A 168 19.90 14.00 8.98
N ILE A 169 19.85 15.11 9.70
CA ILE A 169 18.57 15.71 10.10
C ILE A 169 18.07 16.60 8.96
N VAL A 170 16.76 16.81 8.86
CA VAL A 170 16.15 17.65 7.83
C VAL A 170 15.26 18.70 8.47
N ILE A 171 15.72 19.95 8.38
CA ILE A 171 15.12 21.11 9.02
C ILE A 171 15.03 22.21 7.97
N ASN A 172 13.89 22.91 7.91
CA ASN A 172 13.70 24.04 6.99
C ASN A 172 14.03 23.70 5.52
N GLY A 173 13.56 22.55 5.04
CA GLY A 173 13.77 22.14 3.66
C GLY A 173 15.15 21.56 3.33
N ALA A 174 16.12 21.68 4.23
CA ALA A 174 17.51 21.34 3.97
C ALA A 174 17.99 20.15 4.81
N GLU A 175 18.84 19.32 4.21
CA GLU A 175 19.62 18.32 4.95
C GLU A 175 20.74 19.05 5.70
N CYS A 176 20.69 18.96 7.03
CA CYS A 176 21.71 19.50 7.90
C CYS A 176 22.59 18.35 8.38
N LYS A 177 23.90 18.48 8.15
CA LYS A 177 24.89 17.69 8.86
C LYS A 177 25.12 18.42 10.18
N SER A 178 24.48 17.92 11.24
CA SER A 178 24.77 18.38 12.59
C SER A 178 26.27 18.22 12.89
N ILE A 179 26.74 18.93 13.91
CA ILE A 179 28.12 18.82 14.41
C ILE A 179 28.35 17.45 15.05
N ASP A 180 27.29 16.80 15.54
CA ASP A 180 27.34 15.58 16.33
C ASP A 180 26.63 14.40 15.64
N PHE A 181 27.15 13.19 15.85
CA PHE A 181 26.69 11.97 15.21
C PHE A 181 26.66 10.80 16.20
N GLU A 182 25.66 9.95 16.06
CA GLU A 182 25.57 8.66 16.75
C GLU A 182 25.62 7.51 15.73
N SER A 183 25.88 6.30 16.22
CA SER A 183 25.99 5.11 15.37
C SER A 183 24.73 4.25 15.45
N GLY A 184 24.19 3.89 14.30
CA GLY A 184 23.21 2.82 14.17
C GLY A 184 23.89 1.48 13.96
N ILE A 185 23.35 0.42 14.56
CA ILE A 185 23.94 -0.92 14.56
C ILE A 185 23.08 -1.91 13.77
N ASP A 186 23.70 -2.96 13.25
CA ASP A 186 23.03 -4.11 12.65
C ASP A 186 22.79 -5.18 13.74
N PRO A 187 21.54 -5.34 14.24
CA PRO A 187 21.25 -6.35 15.26
C PRO A 187 21.50 -7.79 14.77
N ASN A 188 21.56 -8.03 13.46
CA ASN A 188 21.82 -9.36 12.89
C ASN A 188 23.32 -9.71 12.84
N ASP A 189 24.21 -8.72 12.97
CA ASP A 189 25.67 -8.89 12.93
C ASP A 189 26.31 -8.47 14.27
N ASN A 190 25.77 -8.99 15.38
CA ASN A 190 26.23 -8.75 16.75
C ASN A 190 26.37 -7.26 17.10
N GLY A 191 25.50 -6.40 16.54
CA GLY A 191 25.51 -4.98 16.81
C GLY A 191 26.69 -4.23 16.19
N LYS A 192 27.26 -4.72 15.08
CA LYS A 192 28.25 -3.95 14.31
C LYS A 192 27.63 -2.67 13.79
N ILE A 193 28.41 -1.59 13.78
CA ILE A 193 28.00 -0.30 13.24
C ILE A 193 27.66 -0.45 11.76
N TRP A 194 26.45 -0.07 11.39
CA TRP A 194 26.00 -0.04 10.01
C TRP A 194 26.03 1.38 9.46
N TYR A 195 25.46 2.36 10.15
CA TYR A 195 25.33 3.75 9.70
C TYR A 195 25.65 4.74 10.81
N GLN A 196 25.79 6.01 10.44
CA GLN A 196 25.82 7.11 11.40
C GLN A 196 24.65 8.05 11.13
N TYR A 197 24.10 8.65 12.17
CA TYR A 197 23.03 9.64 12.03
C TYR A 197 23.36 10.92 12.80
N ALA A 198 23.02 12.06 12.21
CA ALA A 198 23.20 13.37 12.82
C ALA A 198 22.26 13.51 14.03
N VAL A 199 22.77 14.08 15.13
CA VAL A 199 21.99 14.39 16.33
C VAL A 199 21.71 15.88 16.38
N ALA A 200 20.45 16.28 16.41
CA ALA A 200 20.09 17.70 16.46
C ALA A 200 20.54 18.34 17.79
N THR A 201 21.16 19.51 17.68
CA THR A 201 21.45 20.41 18.79
C THR A 201 20.19 21.15 19.24
N GLU A 202 20.20 21.70 20.46
CA GLU A 202 19.09 22.52 20.98
C GLU A 202 18.71 23.66 20.03
N LYS A 203 19.70 24.34 19.43
CA LYS A 203 19.48 25.40 18.44
C LYS A 203 18.80 24.89 17.17
N GLU A 204 19.18 23.71 16.70
CA GLU A 204 18.54 23.11 15.52
C GLU A 204 17.10 22.69 15.83
N VAL A 205 16.84 22.17 17.03
CA VAL A 205 15.47 21.88 17.50
C VAL A 205 14.62 23.15 17.56
N GLU A 206 15.15 24.26 18.07
CA GLU A 206 14.46 25.57 18.06
C GLU A 206 14.10 26.02 16.63
N VAL A 207 15.03 25.86 15.69
CA VAL A 207 14.78 26.17 14.27
C VAL A 207 13.71 25.24 13.71
N ALA A 208 13.75 23.94 14.00
CA ALA A 208 12.74 22.98 13.55
C ALA A 208 11.34 23.36 14.08
N VAL A 209 11.22 23.71 15.35
CA VAL A 209 9.96 24.17 15.95
C VAL A 209 9.46 25.45 15.29
N LYS A 210 10.34 26.42 15.01
CA LYS A 210 9.96 27.66 14.33
C LYS A 210 9.47 27.41 12.90
N THR A 211 10.18 26.58 12.14
CA THR A 211 9.80 26.17 10.79
C THR A 211 8.44 25.49 10.79
N ALA A 212 8.25 24.48 11.66
CA ALA A 212 7.00 23.72 11.74
C ALA A 212 5.82 24.66 12.04
N LYS A 213 5.96 25.54 13.05
CA LYS A 213 4.93 26.54 13.40
C LYS A 213 4.55 27.42 12.21
N SER A 214 5.53 27.82 11.40
CA SER A 214 5.31 28.69 10.23
C SER A 214 4.66 27.94 9.06
N ALA A 215 4.82 26.61 8.99
CA ALA A 215 4.29 25.78 7.92
C ALA A 215 2.80 25.40 8.10
N VAL A 216 2.26 25.46 9.33
CA VAL A 216 0.89 25.01 9.65
C VAL A 216 -0.17 25.72 8.80
N GLU A 217 -0.12 27.05 8.73
CA GLU A 217 -1.14 27.84 8.04
C GLU A 217 -1.19 27.49 6.55
N ASN A 218 -0.03 27.52 5.88
CA ASN A 218 0.08 27.19 4.46
C ASN A 218 -0.32 25.74 4.18
N TRP A 219 0.10 24.78 5.02
CA TRP A 219 -0.29 23.38 4.88
C TRP A 219 -1.80 23.17 5.04
N ASN A 220 -2.40 23.79 6.05
CA ASN A 220 -3.83 23.70 6.29
C ASN A 220 -4.64 24.35 5.16
N SER A 221 -4.14 25.46 4.61
CA SER A 221 -4.80 26.19 3.52
C SER A 221 -4.97 25.40 2.21
N LEU A 222 -4.22 24.29 2.02
CA LEU A 222 -4.42 23.37 0.90
C LEU A 222 -5.82 22.74 0.89
N GLY A 223 -6.47 22.64 2.05
CA GLY A 223 -7.73 21.95 2.24
C GLY A 223 -7.59 20.43 2.31
N ALA A 224 -8.51 19.79 3.02
CA ALA A 224 -8.48 18.37 3.36
C ALA A 224 -8.48 17.47 2.13
N ALA A 225 -9.18 17.86 1.07
CA ALA A 225 -9.20 17.10 -0.19
C ALA A 225 -7.81 17.06 -0.87
N ALA A 226 -7.05 18.16 -0.84
CA ALA A 226 -5.70 18.20 -1.41
C ALA A 226 -4.71 17.42 -0.54
N ARG A 227 -4.82 17.55 0.80
CA ARG A 227 -4.01 16.76 1.74
C ARG A 227 -4.30 15.26 1.58
N ALA A 228 -5.55 14.85 1.44
CA ALA A 228 -5.95 13.47 1.21
C ALA A 228 -5.32 12.87 -0.05
N LYS A 229 -5.25 13.63 -1.16
CA LYS A 229 -4.55 13.19 -2.37
C LYS A 229 -3.05 12.97 -2.15
N LEU A 230 -2.40 13.84 -1.37
CA LEU A 230 -0.99 13.67 -1.01
C LEU A 230 -0.77 12.42 -0.14
N LEU A 231 -1.69 12.15 0.79
CA LEU A 231 -1.66 10.92 1.60
C LEU A 231 -1.86 9.66 0.74
N GLN A 232 -2.79 9.67 -0.22
CA GLN A 232 -2.93 8.58 -1.19
C GLN A 232 -1.65 8.40 -2.02
N ARG A 233 -0.99 9.50 -2.41
CA ARG A 233 0.32 9.41 -3.07
C ARG A 233 1.40 8.83 -2.16
N CYS A 234 1.36 9.06 -0.85
CA CYS A 234 2.23 8.37 0.11
C CYS A 234 2.00 6.86 0.07
N ALA A 235 0.73 6.41 0.07
CA ALA A 235 0.39 4.99 -0.04
C ALA A 235 0.96 4.36 -1.32
N GLU A 236 0.80 5.02 -2.47
CA GLU A 236 1.37 4.58 -3.74
C GLU A 236 2.90 4.44 -3.68
N VAL A 237 3.60 5.46 -3.18
CA VAL A 237 5.07 5.46 -3.06
C VAL A 237 5.56 4.38 -2.09
N MET A 238 4.85 4.15 -0.98
CA MET A 238 5.15 3.07 -0.03
C MET A 238 5.00 1.71 -0.69
N ASN A 239 3.94 1.50 -1.48
CA ASN A 239 3.72 0.26 -2.21
C ASN A 239 4.76 0.03 -3.31
N GLU A 240 5.04 1.05 -4.14
CA GLU A 240 6.08 1.03 -5.18
C GLU A 240 7.47 0.63 -4.62
N GLN A 241 7.72 0.96 -3.36
CA GLN A 241 9.00 0.74 -2.68
C GLN A 241 8.91 -0.28 -1.52
N ARG A 242 7.85 -1.10 -1.48
CA ARG A 242 7.58 -2.07 -0.40
C ARG A 242 8.80 -2.94 -0.08
N LEU A 243 9.40 -3.53 -1.11
CA LEU A 243 10.58 -4.40 -0.95
C LEU A 243 11.83 -3.66 -0.46
N ASP A 244 11.99 -2.37 -0.81
CA ASP A 244 13.09 -1.55 -0.29
C ASP A 244 12.90 -1.25 1.20
N SER A 245 11.66 -0.96 1.63
CA SER A 245 11.34 -0.77 3.05
C SER A 245 11.56 -2.04 3.87
N ILE A 246 11.12 -3.19 3.34
CA ILE A 246 11.37 -4.50 3.97
C ILE A 246 12.87 -4.78 4.10
N ALA A 247 13.65 -4.58 3.03
CA ALA A 247 15.09 -4.83 3.06
C ALA A 247 15.82 -3.95 4.09
N ILE A 248 15.39 -2.69 4.27
CA ILE A 248 15.94 -1.80 5.29
C ILE A 248 15.54 -2.27 6.69
N MET A 249 14.26 -2.58 6.95
CA MET A 249 13.80 -3.06 8.25
C MET A 249 14.48 -4.37 8.68
N THR A 250 14.75 -5.27 7.74
CA THR A 250 15.50 -6.50 8.01
C THR A 250 16.90 -6.19 8.56
N ARG A 251 17.59 -5.19 8.02
CA ARG A 251 18.94 -4.84 8.49
C ARG A 251 18.94 -3.93 9.72
N ASP A 252 18.06 -2.94 9.77
CA ASP A 252 18.00 -1.92 10.82
C ASP A 252 17.39 -2.46 12.12
N ALA A 253 16.24 -3.11 11.99
CA ALA A 253 15.41 -3.54 13.11
C ALA A 253 15.50 -5.06 13.36
N GLY A 254 16.20 -5.80 12.49
CA GLY A 254 16.30 -7.26 12.59
C GLY A 254 14.99 -8.00 12.26
N LYS A 255 14.05 -7.33 11.57
CA LYS A 255 12.74 -7.92 11.26
C LYS A 255 12.80 -8.94 10.13
N THR A 256 12.05 -10.03 10.28
CA THR A 256 11.82 -10.99 9.20
C THR A 256 10.88 -10.42 8.15
N PHE A 257 10.80 -11.06 6.97
CA PHE A 257 9.81 -10.70 5.94
C PHE A 257 8.38 -10.73 6.49
N ALA A 258 8.03 -11.78 7.24
CA ALA A 258 6.70 -11.97 7.81
C ALA A 258 6.32 -10.91 8.86
N GLU A 259 7.30 -10.20 9.44
CA GLU A 259 7.07 -9.09 10.37
C GLU A 259 7.11 -7.73 9.67
N SER A 260 7.96 -7.59 8.64
CA SER A 260 8.18 -6.32 7.93
C SER A 260 7.09 -6.03 6.90
N ASP A 261 6.64 -7.05 6.17
CA ASP A 261 5.66 -6.86 5.09
C ASP A 261 4.29 -6.38 5.60
N PRO A 262 3.71 -6.95 6.69
CA PRO A 262 2.49 -6.41 7.28
C PRO A 262 2.66 -4.98 7.79
N GLU A 263 3.86 -4.59 8.18
CA GLU A 263 4.14 -3.24 8.64
C GLU A 263 4.10 -2.22 7.49
N VAL A 264 4.53 -2.62 6.28
CA VAL A 264 4.35 -1.79 5.08
C VAL A 264 2.87 -1.70 4.71
N SER A 265 2.14 -2.82 4.74
CA SER A 265 0.69 -2.84 4.50
C SER A 265 -0.05 -1.93 5.49
N GLU A 266 0.30 -1.98 6.78
CA GLU A 266 -0.31 -1.15 7.82
C GLU A 266 0.01 0.35 7.64
N ALA A 267 1.21 0.70 7.17
CA ALA A 267 1.53 2.09 6.83
C ALA A 267 0.71 2.60 5.61
N ILE A 268 0.53 1.76 4.59
CA ILE A 268 -0.34 2.02 3.43
C ILE A 268 -1.79 2.19 3.89
N ASP A 269 -2.24 1.35 4.82
CA ASP A 269 -3.55 1.42 5.44
C ASP A 269 -3.76 2.75 6.16
N PHE A 270 -2.81 3.19 6.99
CA PHE A 270 -2.89 4.49 7.64
C PHE A 270 -3.01 5.63 6.63
N ALA A 271 -2.21 5.60 5.56
CA ALA A 271 -2.25 6.62 4.51
C ALA A 271 -3.63 6.70 3.85
N ASN A 272 -4.18 5.56 3.41
CA ASN A 272 -5.48 5.50 2.76
C ASN A 272 -6.64 5.78 3.72
N PHE A 273 -6.60 5.24 4.94
CA PHE A 273 -7.61 5.46 5.96
C PHE A 273 -7.72 6.93 6.32
N TYR A 274 -6.59 7.59 6.63
CA TYR A 274 -6.61 9.01 7.00
C TYR A 274 -6.93 9.92 5.80
N ALA A 275 -6.57 9.53 4.58
CA ALA A 275 -7.03 10.25 3.38
C ALA A 275 -8.56 10.22 3.25
N VAL A 276 -9.19 9.06 3.41
CA VAL A 276 -10.66 8.93 3.40
C VAL A 276 -11.29 9.72 4.53
N LYS A 277 -10.72 9.67 5.75
CA LYS A 277 -11.24 10.43 6.89
C LYS A 277 -11.14 11.95 6.70
N ALA A 278 -10.05 12.44 6.14
CA ALA A 278 -9.86 13.85 5.83
C ALA A 278 -10.77 14.32 4.69
N ALA A 279 -11.00 13.49 3.66
CA ALA A 279 -11.81 13.84 2.50
C ALA A 279 -13.33 13.96 2.78
N ASN A 280 -13.79 13.68 4.00
CA ASN A 280 -15.19 13.89 4.38
C ASN A 280 -15.58 15.36 4.26
N ALA A 281 -16.76 15.63 3.70
CA ALA A 281 -17.18 16.94 3.17
C ALA A 281 -17.15 18.13 4.15
N ASN A 282 -17.02 17.90 5.45
CA ASN A 282 -17.03 18.94 6.48
C ASN A 282 -15.76 18.96 7.35
N PHE A 283 -14.71 18.20 7.03
CA PHE A 283 -13.57 18.08 7.94
C PHE A 283 -12.90 19.44 8.23
N ASP A 284 -12.68 20.28 7.21
CA ASP A 284 -12.09 21.61 7.39
C ASP A 284 -13.06 22.64 7.99
N SER A 285 -14.38 22.42 7.92
CA SER A 285 -15.36 23.31 8.57
C SER A 285 -15.57 22.96 10.03
N ASP A 286 -15.41 21.70 10.39
CA ASP A 286 -15.72 21.15 11.72
C ASP A 286 -14.47 21.07 12.61
N SER A 287 -13.27 21.23 12.03
CA SER A 287 -12.00 21.05 12.73
C SER A 287 -10.93 22.01 12.22
N THR A 288 -10.03 22.39 13.12
CA THR A 288 -8.82 23.18 12.81
C THR A 288 -7.60 22.46 13.37
N PRO A 289 -6.43 22.56 12.73
CA PRO A 289 -5.21 21.97 13.26
C PRO A 289 -4.83 22.55 14.62
N THR A 290 -4.30 21.71 15.51
CA THR A 290 -3.77 22.12 16.82
C THR A 290 -2.43 22.85 16.69
N GLY A 291 -1.68 22.61 15.60
CA GLY A 291 -0.44 23.32 15.29
C GLY A 291 0.68 22.38 14.88
N VAL A 292 1.72 22.28 15.71
CA VAL A 292 2.86 21.38 15.49
C VAL A 292 2.65 20.10 16.30
N VAL A 293 2.77 18.95 15.65
CA VAL A 293 2.75 17.64 16.31
C VAL A 293 4.16 17.06 16.29
N VAL A 294 4.66 16.64 17.44
CA VAL A 294 5.92 15.89 17.54
C VAL A 294 5.59 14.41 17.59
N VAL A 295 6.08 13.64 16.62
CA VAL A 295 5.90 12.18 16.56
C VAL A 295 7.16 11.51 17.11
N VAL A 296 6.99 10.77 18.20
CA VAL A 296 8.05 10.04 18.92
C VAL A 296 7.63 8.58 19.05
N PRO A 297 7.87 7.74 18.03
CA PRO A 297 7.43 6.34 18.01
C PRO A 297 8.39 5.43 18.78
N PRO A 298 7.99 4.19 19.09
CA PRO A 298 8.90 3.15 19.57
C PRO A 298 9.69 2.52 18.40
N TRP A 299 10.71 1.73 18.73
CA TRP A 299 11.57 1.05 17.74
C TRP A 299 11.02 -0.29 17.23
N ASN A 300 10.04 -0.91 17.90
CA ASN A 300 9.57 -2.27 17.60
C ASN A 300 8.62 -2.35 16.39
N PHE A 301 7.90 -1.26 16.10
CA PHE A 301 7.20 -1.03 14.84
C PHE A 301 7.71 0.27 14.23
N PRO A 302 8.95 0.25 13.71
CA PRO A 302 9.67 1.45 13.30
C PRO A 302 9.17 2.06 11.99
N TYR A 303 8.23 1.42 11.29
CA TYR A 303 7.68 1.89 10.03
C TYR A 303 6.20 2.24 10.15
N SER A 304 5.35 1.33 10.64
CA SER A 304 3.89 1.57 10.64
C SER A 304 3.43 2.55 11.71
N ILE A 305 3.92 2.43 12.95
CA ILE A 305 3.55 3.34 14.05
C ILE A 305 3.95 4.80 13.74
N PRO A 306 5.20 5.11 13.31
CA PRO A 306 5.52 6.47 12.91
C PRO A 306 4.70 6.92 11.70
N ALA A 307 4.48 6.06 10.70
CA ALA A 307 3.64 6.41 9.56
C ALA A 307 2.23 6.81 10.01
N GLY A 308 1.60 6.03 10.89
CA GLY A 308 0.29 6.35 11.46
C GLY A 308 0.25 7.70 12.15
N GLY A 309 1.21 7.97 13.05
CA GLY A 309 1.30 9.25 13.75
C GLY A 309 1.53 10.45 12.82
N ILE A 310 2.46 10.32 11.87
CA ILE A 310 2.78 11.37 10.90
C ILE A 310 1.58 11.64 9.99
N LEU A 311 1.01 10.61 9.39
CA LEU A 311 -0.07 10.73 8.40
C LEU A 311 -1.37 11.24 9.04
N ALA A 312 -1.69 10.82 10.27
CA ALA A 312 -2.82 11.36 11.03
C ALA A 312 -2.68 12.87 11.27
N ALA A 313 -1.50 13.31 11.73
CA ALA A 313 -1.24 14.72 12.01
C ALA A 313 -1.34 15.57 10.73
N LEU A 314 -0.75 15.08 9.63
CA LEU A 314 -0.78 15.74 8.33
C LEU A 314 -2.20 15.81 7.76
N ALA A 315 -2.99 14.74 7.85
CA ALA A 315 -4.39 14.71 7.45
C ALA A 315 -5.21 15.81 8.17
N ALA A 316 -4.98 15.94 9.48
CA ALA A 316 -5.61 16.94 10.33
C ALA A 316 -5.08 18.38 10.13
N GLY A 317 -4.22 18.64 9.14
CA GLY A 317 -3.72 19.96 8.79
C GLY A 317 -2.57 20.46 9.66
N ASN A 318 -1.98 19.60 10.51
CA ASN A 318 -0.84 19.95 11.35
C ASN A 318 0.48 19.84 10.56
N SER A 319 1.49 20.56 11.02
CA SER A 319 2.88 20.27 10.66
C SER A 319 3.45 19.23 11.64
N VAL A 320 4.51 18.54 11.23
CA VAL A 320 5.08 17.41 11.97
C VAL A 320 6.59 17.56 12.14
N ILE A 321 7.04 17.31 13.36
CA ILE A 321 8.44 17.03 13.67
C ILE A 321 8.53 15.54 14.03
N PHE A 322 9.26 14.78 13.22
CA PHE A 322 9.47 13.36 13.45
C PHE A 322 10.82 13.14 14.14
N LYS A 323 10.78 12.73 15.42
CA LYS A 323 11.94 12.22 16.17
C LYS A 323 11.94 10.71 16.06
N SER A 324 12.84 10.15 15.24
CA SER A 324 13.04 8.71 15.13
C SER A 324 13.48 8.08 16.47
N ALA A 325 13.12 6.81 16.69
CA ALA A 325 13.76 6.00 17.73
C ALA A 325 15.24 5.78 17.37
N PRO A 326 16.19 5.92 18.31
CA PRO A 326 17.64 5.77 18.05
C PRO A 326 18.06 4.42 17.47
N GLU A 327 17.29 3.36 17.75
CA GLU A 327 17.60 1.99 17.31
C GLU A 327 17.27 1.76 15.82
N THR A 328 16.38 2.56 15.23
CA THR A 328 15.81 2.29 13.89
C THR A 328 15.73 3.54 13.00
N VAL A 329 16.78 4.36 13.06
CA VAL A 329 16.86 5.63 12.33
C VAL A 329 16.92 5.41 10.81
N ALA A 330 17.53 4.33 10.31
CA ALA A 330 17.58 4.06 8.87
C ALA A 330 16.19 3.72 8.29
N THR A 331 15.36 3.00 9.04
CA THR A 331 13.96 2.72 8.71
C THR A 331 13.15 4.01 8.72
N SER A 332 13.33 4.83 9.76
CA SER A 332 12.68 6.14 9.88
C SER A 332 13.07 7.08 8.72
N TRP A 333 14.35 7.04 8.30
CA TRP A 333 14.86 7.78 7.16
C TRP A 333 14.25 7.31 5.84
N LYS A 334 14.07 6.01 5.66
CA LYS A 334 13.36 5.45 4.49
C LYS A 334 11.92 5.97 4.43
N LEU A 335 11.18 5.87 5.54
CA LEU A 335 9.80 6.32 5.64
C LEU A 335 9.65 7.80 5.29
N VAL A 336 10.45 8.68 5.91
CA VAL A 336 10.30 10.12 5.70
C VAL A 336 10.64 10.53 4.26
N ASN A 337 11.60 9.86 3.61
CA ASN A 337 11.91 10.09 2.20
C ASN A 337 10.75 9.71 1.27
N GLN A 338 10.05 8.61 1.56
CA GLN A 338 8.86 8.22 0.79
C GLN A 338 7.75 9.26 0.92
N ILE A 339 7.56 9.81 2.13
CA ILE A 339 6.56 10.87 2.35
C ILE A 339 6.94 12.16 1.61
N TRP A 340 8.21 12.56 1.60
CA TRP A 340 8.66 13.72 0.81
C TRP A 340 8.55 13.48 -0.70
N GLN A 341 8.87 12.27 -1.17
CA GLN A 341 8.72 11.89 -2.58
C GLN A 341 7.26 11.93 -3.04
N ALA A 342 6.30 11.73 -2.14
CA ALA A 342 4.88 11.90 -2.42
C ALA A 342 4.46 13.36 -2.60
N GLY A 343 5.34 14.33 -2.33
CA GLY A 343 5.10 15.75 -2.51
C GLY A 343 4.85 16.54 -1.21
N ILE A 344 4.97 15.90 -0.05
CA ILE A 344 4.86 16.62 1.23
C ILE A 344 6.14 17.42 1.46
N SER A 345 5.99 18.72 1.72
CA SER A 345 7.13 19.62 1.92
C SER A 345 7.96 19.22 3.15
N LYS A 346 9.28 19.30 3.00
CA LYS A 346 10.27 19.17 4.09
C LYS A 346 10.15 20.24 5.18
N GLU A 347 9.40 21.32 4.93
CA GLU A 347 9.06 22.32 5.96
C GLU A 347 7.84 21.90 6.77
N VAL A 348 6.94 21.11 6.17
CA VAL A 348 5.73 20.57 6.82
C VAL A 348 6.05 19.32 7.63
N LEU A 349 6.87 18.41 7.08
CA LEU A 349 7.39 17.23 7.78
C LEU A 349 8.91 17.33 7.90
N GLN A 350 9.39 17.55 9.12
CA GLN A 350 10.82 17.63 9.44
C GLN A 350 11.30 16.34 10.12
N PHE A 351 12.56 15.96 9.87
CA PHE A 351 13.19 14.78 10.44
C PHE A 351 14.28 15.19 11.41
N VAL A 352 14.08 14.93 12.70
CA VAL A 352 14.91 15.47 13.78
C VAL A 352 15.30 14.35 14.73
N SER A 353 16.38 13.64 14.41
CA SER A 353 16.97 12.64 15.31
C SER A 353 17.64 13.32 16.50
N THR A 354 17.38 12.81 17.70
CA THR A 354 17.94 13.26 18.97
C THR A 354 18.27 12.04 19.82
N ARG A 355 19.12 12.21 20.84
CA ARG A 355 19.30 11.20 21.89
C ARG A 355 18.02 11.08 22.73
N ASP A 356 17.95 10.06 23.57
CA ASP A 356 16.80 9.84 24.46
C ASP A 356 16.91 10.56 25.81
N ASP A 357 18.08 11.11 26.14
CA ASP A 357 18.39 11.82 27.38
C ASP A 357 18.24 13.35 27.31
#